data_AF-A0A1C4SQP9-F1
#
_entry.id   AF-A0A1C4SQP9-F1
#
_cell.length_a   1.000
_cell.length_b   1.000
_cell.length_c   1.000
_cell.angle_alpha   90.00
_cell.angle_beta   90.00
_cell.angle_gamma   90.00
#
_symmetry.space_group_name_H-M   'P 1'
#
loop_
_entity.id
_entity.type
_entity.pdbx_description
1 polymer ?
#
loop_
_entity_poly.entity_id
_entity_poly.type
_entity_poly.pdbx_seq_one_letter_code
_entity_poly.pdbx_strand_id
1 'polypeptide(L)'
;MSAPEVAEAAEEPGRPDEESGWSEADDDRTAETLQWLKVKRKAHRRQQGRDLAVLLYCVVLGGLAYGSGIAVHFLRGLDEGAGYGRYGADLQRGLPALFTAVAVVLGLLAARDALWRGPVVLPGPAVGWLLAQPVRRAAVLRPWLRLSAGLSLIPGVLVGLVGGVTLRVTGLAPIGEALPAVLPAALCLPLLAVALGMAVERRPGWARRVRRWTAPAVLLVGALAA
;
A
#
# COMPACT_ATOMS: atom_id res chain seq x y z
N MET A 1 78.86 13.55 -42.76
CA MET A 1 79.22 12.76 -41.56
C MET A 1 78.76 13.54 -40.34
N SER A 2 78.23 12.82 -39.35
CA SER A 2 77.68 13.27 -38.06
C SER A 2 76.20 13.69 -38.04
N ALA A 3 75.33 12.68 -37.88
CA ALA A 3 74.30 12.69 -36.84
C ALA A 3 74.95 12.21 -35.52
N PRO A 4 74.29 12.19 -34.34
CA PRO A 4 72.95 12.66 -33.96
C PRO A 4 72.95 13.50 -32.65
N GLU A 5 71.84 14.17 -32.29
CA GLU A 5 71.50 14.29 -30.86
C GLU A 5 70.00 14.38 -30.66
N VAL A 6 69.51 13.34 -30.00
CA VAL A 6 68.13 13.10 -29.60
C VAL A 6 67.94 13.86 -28.30
N ALA A 7 67.28 15.01 -28.33
CA ALA A 7 66.70 15.63 -27.14
C ALA A 7 65.26 15.11 -27.04
N GLU A 8 65.08 13.98 -26.37
CA GLU A 8 64.67 13.92 -24.97
C GLU A 8 63.20 14.31 -24.86
N ALA A 9 62.38 13.29 -25.09
CA ALA A 9 60.99 13.28 -24.74
C ALA A 9 60.88 13.63 -23.25
N ALA A 10 60.27 14.78 -22.95
CA ALA A 10 59.71 15.03 -21.64
C ALA A 10 58.56 14.02 -21.45
N GLU A 11 58.91 12.85 -20.93
CA GLU A 11 58.02 12.02 -20.13
C GLU A 11 57.44 12.93 -19.05
N GLU A 12 56.23 13.44 -19.28
CA GLU A 12 55.44 13.98 -18.19
C GLU A 12 55.25 12.82 -17.19
N PRO A 13 55.80 12.95 -15.97
CA PRO A 13 55.67 11.92 -14.96
C PRO A 13 54.18 11.75 -14.70
N GLY A 14 53.74 10.49 -14.79
CA GLY A 14 52.35 10.09 -14.73
C GLY A 14 51.54 10.98 -13.82
N ARG A 15 50.51 11.62 -14.39
CA ARG A 15 49.33 11.94 -13.59
C ARG A 15 49.02 10.65 -12.84
N PRO A 16 49.10 10.60 -11.50
CA PRO A 16 48.34 9.59 -10.82
C PRO A 16 46.95 9.80 -11.36
N ASP A 17 46.42 8.79 -12.01
CA ASP A 17 44.99 8.62 -12.12
C ASP A 17 44.52 8.76 -10.67
N GLU A 18 44.14 9.99 -10.28
CA GLU A 18 43.29 10.24 -9.15
C GLU A 18 41.98 9.57 -9.54
N GLU A 19 41.99 8.24 -9.43
CA GLU A 19 40.96 7.45 -8.81
C GLU A 19 40.60 8.12 -7.48
N SER A 20 40.02 9.33 -7.53
CA SER A 20 39.07 9.82 -6.53
C SER A 20 37.76 9.02 -6.71
N GLY A 21 37.92 7.72 -6.88
CA GLY A 21 36.90 6.73 -7.09
C GLY A 21 36.18 6.61 -5.77
N TRP A 22 35.03 7.29 -5.69
CA TRP A 22 34.05 7.12 -4.65
C TRP A 22 34.04 5.68 -4.12
N SER A 23 34.49 5.52 -2.88
CA SER A 23 34.63 4.22 -2.21
C SER A 23 33.34 3.99 -1.42
N GLU A 24 32.57 2.95 -1.75
CA GLU A 24 31.30 2.61 -1.07
C GLU A 24 31.49 2.35 0.44
N ALA A 25 32.73 2.09 0.89
CA ALA A 25 33.07 1.90 2.30
C ALA A 25 33.40 3.21 3.02
N ASP A 26 34.08 4.16 2.35
CA ASP A 26 34.58 5.39 2.96
C ASP A 26 33.58 6.56 2.85
N ASP A 27 32.71 6.55 1.84
CA ASP A 27 31.73 7.62 1.57
C ASP A 27 30.28 7.24 1.96
N ASP A 28 30.05 6.11 2.65
CA ASP A 28 28.70 5.69 3.08
C ASP A 28 28.18 6.55 4.25
N ARG A 29 27.51 7.65 3.91
CA ARG A 29 26.82 8.53 4.87
C ARG A 29 25.42 8.06 5.25
N THR A 30 25.09 6.77 5.04
CA THR A 30 23.76 6.21 5.36
C THR A 30 23.43 6.39 6.84
N ALA A 31 24.38 6.15 7.76
CA ALA A 31 24.12 6.23 9.20
C ALA A 31 23.79 7.66 9.66
N GLU A 32 24.60 8.64 9.25
CA GLU A 32 24.39 10.06 9.57
C GLU A 32 23.08 10.59 8.97
N THR A 33 22.81 10.25 7.71
CA THR A 33 21.56 10.58 7.02
C THR A 33 20.34 10.02 7.76
N LEU A 34 20.40 8.76 8.20
CA LEU A 34 19.31 8.13 8.95
C LEU A 34 19.11 8.77 10.33
N GLN A 35 20.19 9.17 11.00
CA GLN A 35 20.12 9.86 12.29
C GLN A 35 19.50 11.25 12.15
N TRP A 36 19.93 12.04 11.17
CA TRP A 36 19.34 13.34 10.87
C TRP A 36 17.85 13.23 10.49
N LEU A 37 17.50 12.24 9.66
CA LEU A 37 16.11 11.96 9.29
C LEU A 37 15.28 11.52 10.49
N LYS A 38 15.83 10.75 11.44
CA LYS A 38 15.13 10.38 12.68
C LYS A 38 14.75 11.63 13.49
N VAL A 39 15.68 12.57 13.65
CA VAL A 39 15.46 13.83 14.38
C VAL A 39 14.39 14.67 13.69
N LYS A 40 14.54 14.92 12.38
CA LYS A 40 13.58 15.73 11.60
C LYS A 40 12.19 15.12 11.53
N ARG A 41 12.08 13.79 11.47
CA ARG A 41 10.78 13.09 11.43
C ARG A 41 10.04 13.09 12.76
N LYS A 42 10.68 13.32 13.90
CA LYS A 42 10.01 13.23 15.22
C LYS A 42 8.85 14.25 15.34
N ALA A 43 9.03 15.46 14.82
CA ALA A 43 7.97 16.48 14.80
C ALA A 43 6.84 16.12 13.80
N HIS A 44 7.20 15.69 12.59
CA HIS A 44 6.23 15.41 11.53
C HIS A 44 5.40 14.14 11.80
N ARG A 45 5.98 13.11 12.44
CA ARG A 45 5.27 11.88 12.83
C ARG A 45 4.12 12.16 13.79
N ARG A 46 4.26 13.13 14.69
CA ARG A 46 3.20 13.46 15.65
C ARG A 46 1.99 14.06 14.93
N GLN A 47 2.23 14.92 13.93
CA GLN A 47 1.17 15.52 13.12
C GLN A 47 0.51 14.48 12.21
N GLN A 48 1.30 13.68 11.47
CA GLN A 48 0.76 12.59 10.63
C GLN A 48 -0.01 11.55 11.44
N GLY A 49 0.48 11.21 12.64
CA GLY A 49 -0.22 10.31 13.56
C GLY A 49 -1.56 10.88 14.01
N ARG A 50 -1.64 12.19 14.25
CA ARG A 50 -2.89 12.87 14.59
C ARG A 50 -3.86 12.89 13.41
N ASP A 51 -3.39 13.20 12.21
CA ASP A 51 -4.23 13.23 11.00
C ASP A 51 -4.78 11.83 10.67
N LEU A 52 -3.94 10.79 10.79
CA LEU A 52 -4.38 9.40 10.66
C LEU A 52 -5.36 9.00 11.76
N ALA A 53 -5.12 9.40 13.01
CA ALA A 53 -6.03 9.11 14.11
C ALA A 53 -7.40 9.79 13.92
N VAL A 54 -7.42 11.04 13.43
CA VAL A 54 -8.66 11.75 13.09
C VAL A 54 -9.37 11.04 11.93
N LEU A 55 -8.66 10.65 10.87
CA LEU A 55 -9.25 9.89 9.78
C LEU A 55 -9.87 8.57 10.27
N LEU A 56 -9.12 7.79 11.04
CA LEU A 56 -9.59 6.53 11.62
C LEU A 56 -10.80 6.77 12.52
N TYR A 57 -10.75 7.81 13.36
CA TYR A 57 -11.87 8.21 14.20
C TYR A 57 -13.10 8.56 13.36
N CYS A 58 -12.97 9.35 12.29
CA CYS A 58 -14.08 9.68 11.39
C CYS A 58 -14.67 8.45 10.69
N VAL A 59 -13.82 7.51 10.24
CA VAL A 59 -14.28 6.26 9.61
C VAL A 59 -15.01 5.39 10.62
N VAL A 60 -14.46 5.23 11.82
CA VAL A 60 -15.08 4.46 12.90
C VAL A 60 -16.40 5.10 13.31
N LEU A 61 -16.43 6.42 13.49
CA LEU A 61 -17.64 7.15 13.87
C LEU A 61 -18.68 7.11 12.76
N GLY A 62 -18.32 7.30 11.49
CA GLY A 62 -19.25 7.19 10.37
C GLY A 62 -19.80 5.77 10.21
N GLY A 63 -18.92 4.77 10.25
CA GLY A 63 -19.31 3.37 10.17
C GLY A 63 -20.17 2.90 11.33
N LEU A 64 -19.81 3.26 12.58
CA LEU A 64 -20.58 2.89 13.76
C LEU A 64 -21.84 3.73 13.91
N ALA A 65 -21.79 5.06 13.77
CA ALA A 65 -22.95 5.90 14.02
C ALA A 65 -24.00 5.78 12.91
N TYR A 66 -23.59 5.84 11.64
CA TYR A 66 -24.51 5.75 10.51
C TYR A 66 -24.72 4.32 10.03
N GLY A 67 -23.63 3.54 9.94
CA GLY A 67 -23.71 2.16 9.44
C GLY A 67 -24.44 1.22 10.40
N SER A 68 -24.32 1.39 11.73
CA SER A 68 -25.04 0.52 12.67
C SER A 68 -26.55 0.72 12.61
N GLY A 69 -27.04 1.96 12.44
CA GLY A 69 -28.46 2.24 12.31
C GLY A 69 -29.08 1.57 11.09
N ILE A 70 -28.42 1.69 9.93
CA ILE A 70 -28.85 1.04 8.68
C ILE A 70 -28.78 -0.49 8.82
N ALA A 71 -27.70 -1.02 9.38
CA ALA A 71 -27.53 -2.46 9.57
C ALA A 71 -28.60 -3.03 10.52
N VAL A 72 -28.86 -2.39 11.65
CA VAL A 72 -29.88 -2.82 12.62
C VAL A 72 -31.28 -2.73 12.02
N HIS A 73 -31.59 -1.67 11.28
CA HIS A 73 -32.89 -1.51 10.64
C HIS A 73 -33.13 -2.56 9.53
N PHE A 74 -32.09 -2.88 8.76
CA PHE A 74 -32.14 -3.94 7.76
C PHE A 74 -32.30 -5.33 8.41
N LEU A 75 -31.54 -5.60 9.48
CA LEU A 75 -31.61 -6.87 10.21
C LEU A 75 -32.97 -7.09 10.89
N ARG A 76 -33.53 -6.05 11.52
CA ARG A 76 -34.90 -6.12 12.09
C ARG A 76 -35.95 -6.33 11.00
N GLY A 77 -35.80 -5.68 9.84
CA GLY A 77 -36.71 -5.88 8.70
C GLY A 77 -36.67 -7.30 8.12
N LEU A 78 -35.56 -8.03 8.29
CA LEU A 78 -35.46 -9.45 7.92
C LEU A 78 -36.15 -10.36 8.95
N ASP A 79 -36.03 -10.05 10.24
CA ASP A 79 -36.60 -10.82 11.35
C ASP A 79 -38.13 -10.68 11.42
N GLU A 80 -38.66 -9.51 11.06
CA GLU A 80 -40.09 -9.23 11.00
C GLU A 80 -40.80 -9.91 9.82
N GLY A 81 -40.11 -10.73 9.04
CA GLY A 81 -40.74 -11.59 8.04
C GLY A 81 -41.42 -10.83 6.90
N ALA A 82 -41.01 -9.58 6.63
CA ALA A 82 -41.37 -8.92 5.38
C ALA A 82 -40.92 -9.86 4.24
N GLY A 83 -41.80 -10.09 3.25
CA GLY A 83 -41.74 -11.17 2.23
C GLY A 83 -40.53 -11.19 1.28
N TYR A 84 -39.34 -10.95 1.80
CA TYR A 84 -38.04 -10.98 1.16
C TYR A 84 -37.47 -12.40 1.04
N GLY A 85 -38.20 -13.47 1.36
CA GLY A 85 -37.67 -14.84 1.26
C GLY A 85 -37.09 -15.19 -0.13
N ARG A 86 -37.65 -14.60 -1.19
CA ARG A 86 -37.11 -14.71 -2.55
C ARG A 86 -35.88 -13.83 -2.77
N TYR A 87 -35.89 -12.59 -2.29
CA TYR A 87 -34.74 -11.68 -2.36
C TYR A 87 -33.55 -12.13 -1.51
N GLY A 88 -33.80 -12.74 -0.34
CA GLY A 88 -32.76 -13.28 0.54
C GLY A 88 -32.01 -14.46 -0.09
N ALA A 89 -32.73 -15.36 -0.75
CA ALA A 89 -32.13 -16.48 -1.47
C ALA A 89 -31.32 -16.02 -2.69
N ASP A 90 -31.84 -15.05 -3.45
CA ASP A 90 -31.12 -14.47 -4.60
C ASP A 90 -29.90 -13.65 -4.14
N LEU A 91 -30.02 -12.91 -3.03
CA LEU A 91 -28.91 -12.16 -2.42
C LEU A 91 -27.83 -13.11 -1.88
N GLN A 92 -28.21 -14.20 -1.20
CA GLN A 92 -27.27 -15.22 -0.74
C GLN A 92 -26.52 -15.89 -1.90
N ARG A 93 -27.20 -16.17 -3.02
CA ARG A 93 -26.54 -16.67 -4.24
C ARG A 93 -25.63 -15.63 -4.87
N GLY A 94 -25.97 -14.34 -4.77
CA GLY A 94 -25.18 -13.22 -5.31
C GLY A 94 -23.99 -12.80 -4.45
N LEU A 95 -24.02 -13.05 -3.13
CA LEU A 95 -22.98 -12.60 -2.19
C LEU A 95 -21.55 -13.01 -2.58
N PRO A 96 -21.26 -14.27 -2.98
CA PRO A 96 -19.91 -14.65 -3.39
C PRO A 96 -19.42 -13.85 -4.62
N ALA A 97 -20.31 -13.64 -5.60
CA ALA A 97 -19.99 -12.85 -6.79
C ALA A 97 -19.77 -11.36 -6.44
N LEU A 98 -20.57 -10.81 -5.52
CA LEU A 98 -20.42 -9.45 -5.05
C LEU A 98 -19.10 -9.25 -4.29
N PHE A 99 -18.77 -10.15 -3.36
CA PHE A 99 -17.51 -10.07 -2.60
C PHE A 99 -16.30 -10.20 -3.51
N THR A 100 -16.34 -11.11 -4.48
CA THR A 100 -15.25 -11.26 -5.46
C THR A 100 -15.13 -10.02 -6.35
N ALA A 101 -16.24 -9.45 -6.81
CA ALA A 101 -16.23 -8.19 -7.56
C ALA A 101 -15.62 -7.05 -6.73
N VAL A 102 -16.08 -6.83 -5.50
CA VAL A 102 -15.55 -5.80 -4.60
C VAL A 102 -14.06 -6.01 -4.34
N ALA A 103 -13.63 -7.25 -4.08
CA ALA A 103 -12.22 -7.59 -3.88
C ALA A 103 -11.36 -7.26 -5.11
N VAL A 104 -11.82 -7.60 -6.32
CA VAL A 104 -11.13 -7.29 -7.58
C VAL A 104 -11.00 -5.78 -7.77
N VAL A 105 -12.05 -5.04 -7.45
CA VAL A 105 -12.11 -3.58 -7.60
C VAL A 105 -11.18 -2.89 -6.63
N LEU A 106 -11.19 -3.29 -5.36
CA LEU A 106 -10.25 -2.81 -4.36
C LEU A 106 -8.81 -3.14 -4.74
N GLY A 107 -8.55 -4.34 -5.28
CA GLY A 107 -7.24 -4.73 -5.81
C GLY A 107 -6.79 -3.84 -6.98
N LEU A 108 -7.69 -3.50 -7.88
CA LEU A 108 -7.42 -2.58 -9.01
C LEU A 108 -7.18 -1.14 -8.54
N LEU A 109 -7.97 -0.66 -7.57
CA LEU A 109 -7.77 0.65 -6.96
C LEU A 109 -6.43 0.73 -6.26
N ALA A 110 -6.05 -0.31 -5.51
CA ALA A 110 -4.74 -0.39 -4.87
C ALA A 110 -3.59 -0.44 -5.90
N ALA A 111 -3.73 -1.21 -6.97
CA ALA A 111 -2.76 -1.25 -8.07
C ALA A 111 -2.66 0.10 -8.79
N ARG A 112 -3.78 0.83 -8.93
CA ARG A 112 -3.79 2.18 -9.49
C ARG A 112 -3.14 3.17 -8.53
N ASP A 113 -3.47 3.17 -7.25
CA ASP A 113 -2.82 4.04 -6.27
C ASP A 113 -1.29 3.83 -6.27
N ALA A 114 -0.84 2.57 -6.35
CA ALA A 114 0.58 2.23 -6.50
C ALA A 114 1.22 2.77 -7.79
N LEU A 115 0.48 2.91 -8.90
CA LEU A 115 0.98 3.54 -10.13
C LEU A 115 1.17 5.06 -9.99
N TRP A 116 0.35 5.72 -9.17
CA TRP A 116 0.38 7.18 -9.00
C TRP A 116 1.34 7.61 -7.88
N ARG A 117 1.46 6.82 -6.82
CA ARG A 117 2.25 7.17 -5.62
C ARG A 117 3.48 6.29 -5.39
N GLY A 118 3.63 5.19 -6.14
CA GLY A 118 4.57 4.12 -5.81
C GLY A 118 4.07 3.29 -4.60
N PRO A 119 4.57 2.06 -4.38
CA PRO A 119 4.17 1.26 -3.22
C PRO A 119 4.63 1.85 -1.87
N VAL A 120 5.55 2.82 -1.92
CA VAL A 120 6.06 3.52 -0.75
C VAL A 120 6.01 5.03 -1.01
N VAL A 121 5.08 5.72 -0.33
CA VAL A 121 5.02 7.18 -0.35
C VAL A 121 6.09 7.70 0.59
N LEU A 122 7.25 8.04 0.04
CA LEU A 122 8.27 8.78 0.77
C LEU A 122 7.80 10.24 0.93
N PRO A 123 7.96 10.87 2.10
CA PRO A 123 7.63 12.27 2.26
C PRO A 123 8.46 13.12 1.28
N GLY A 124 7.79 13.87 0.40
CA GLY A 124 8.39 14.70 -0.66
C GLY A 124 9.65 15.49 -0.26
N PRO A 125 9.68 16.20 0.89
CA PRO A 125 10.88 16.95 1.30
C PRO A 125 12.09 16.08 1.67
N ALA A 126 11.90 14.77 1.92
CA ALA A 126 13.00 13.85 2.15
C ALA A 126 13.54 13.26 0.85
N VAL A 127 12.72 13.10 -0.19
CA VAL A 127 13.10 12.45 -1.46
C VAL A 127 14.12 13.27 -2.24
N GLY A 128 13.88 14.57 -2.40
CA GLY A 128 14.79 15.45 -3.15
C GLY A 128 16.19 15.50 -2.55
N TRP A 129 16.29 15.45 -1.22
CA TRP A 129 17.57 15.44 -0.52
C TRP A 129 18.25 14.05 -0.52
N LEU A 130 17.48 12.96 -0.37
CA LEU A 130 17.98 11.58 -0.44
C LEU A 130 18.50 11.20 -1.83
N LEU A 131 17.92 11.74 -2.90
CA LEU A 131 18.37 11.47 -4.27
C LEU A 131 19.72 12.13 -4.59
N ALA A 132 20.10 13.17 -3.85
CA ALA A 132 21.38 13.85 -3.99
C ALA A 132 22.52 13.19 -3.18
N GLN A 133 22.21 12.20 -2.34
CA GLN A 133 23.18 11.53 -1.46
C GLN A 133 23.41 10.09 -1.93
N PRO A 134 24.64 9.58 -1.89
CA PRO A 134 24.93 8.20 -2.22
C PRO A 134 24.51 7.27 -1.07
N VAL A 135 23.22 6.89 -1.06
CA VAL A 135 22.62 6.09 0.02
C VAL A 135 22.13 4.74 -0.51
N ARG A 136 22.33 3.68 0.28
CA ARG A 136 21.80 2.33 -0.01
C ARG A 136 20.27 2.33 0.01
N ARG A 137 19.65 2.51 -1.16
CA ARG A 137 18.18 2.66 -1.34
C ARG A 137 17.36 1.56 -0.67
N ALA A 138 17.85 0.32 -0.70
CA ALA A 138 17.16 -0.84 -0.10
C ALA A 138 17.03 -0.73 1.42
N ALA A 139 18.05 -0.22 2.12
CA ALA A 139 18.03 -0.07 3.58
C ALA A 139 17.01 0.98 4.03
N VAL A 140 16.83 2.03 3.22
CA VAL A 140 15.86 3.10 3.50
C VAL A 140 14.43 2.67 3.18
N LEU A 141 14.20 1.93 2.07
CA LEU A 141 12.85 1.59 1.59
C LEU A 141 12.19 0.43 2.34
N ARG A 142 12.95 -0.60 2.75
CA ARG A 142 12.41 -1.79 3.45
C ARG A 142 11.55 -1.48 4.69
N PRO A 143 11.98 -0.63 5.64
CA PRO A 143 11.17 -0.35 6.82
C PRO A 143 9.88 0.39 6.47
N TRP A 144 9.89 1.27 5.47
CA TRP A 144 8.68 1.95 5.02
C TRP A 144 7.71 1.01 4.31
N LEU A 145 8.21 0.08 3.50
CA LEU A 145 7.38 -0.96 2.92
C LEU A 145 6.68 -1.80 3.99
N ARG A 146 7.40 -2.21 5.04
CA ARG A 146 6.81 -2.94 6.18
C ARG A 146 5.76 -2.11 6.91
N LEU A 147 6.01 -0.81 7.08
CA LEU A 147 5.10 0.10 7.75
C LEU A 147 3.82 0.29 6.92
N SER A 148 3.94 0.54 5.62
CA SER A 148 2.80 0.64 4.70
C SER A 148 2.03 -0.68 4.61
N ALA A 149 2.72 -1.82 4.54
CA ALA A 149 2.09 -3.13 4.54
C ALA A 149 1.31 -3.36 5.84
N GLY A 150 1.90 -3.05 7.00
CA GLY A 150 1.22 -3.12 8.29
C GLY A 150 0.02 -2.18 8.38
N LEU A 151 0.15 -0.93 7.91
CA LEU A 151 -0.94 0.04 7.90
C LEU A 151 -2.09 -0.39 7.00
N SER A 152 -1.80 -1.08 5.88
CA SER A 152 -2.81 -1.61 4.97
C SER A 152 -3.66 -2.74 5.59
N LEU A 153 -3.15 -3.41 6.64
CA LEU A 153 -3.92 -4.42 7.36
C LEU A 153 -5.04 -3.81 8.20
N ILE A 154 -4.90 -2.58 8.68
CA ILE A 154 -5.87 -1.92 9.56
C ILE A 154 -7.28 -1.91 8.96
N PRO A 155 -7.51 -1.40 7.73
CA PRO A 155 -8.84 -1.43 7.13
C PRO A 155 -9.34 -2.87 6.90
N GLY A 156 -8.47 -3.79 6.51
CA GLY A 156 -8.82 -5.20 6.33
C GLY A 156 -9.35 -5.83 7.63
N VAL A 157 -8.61 -5.67 8.72
CA VAL A 157 -9.00 -6.15 10.06
C VAL A 157 -10.31 -5.51 10.52
N LEU A 158 -10.49 -4.20 10.31
CA LEU A 158 -11.73 -3.52 10.65
C LEU A 158 -12.93 -4.09 9.88
N VAL A 159 -12.79 -4.31 8.58
CA VAL A 159 -13.84 -4.93 7.75
C VAL A 159 -14.12 -6.37 8.20
N GLY A 160 -13.07 -7.14 8.53
CA GLY A 160 -13.22 -8.51 9.03
C GLY A 160 -13.94 -8.58 10.38
N LEU A 161 -13.64 -7.65 11.29
CA LEU A 161 -14.32 -7.51 12.58
C LEU A 161 -15.80 -7.17 12.38
N VAL A 162 -16.12 -6.21 11.52
CA VAL A 162 -17.50 -5.86 11.18
C VAL A 162 -18.22 -7.09 10.62
N GLY A 163 -17.64 -7.81 9.66
CA GLY A 163 -18.22 -9.03 9.10
C GLY A 163 -18.45 -10.12 10.15
N GLY A 164 -17.49 -10.35 11.06
CA GLY A 164 -17.64 -11.31 12.15
C GLY A 164 -18.76 -10.93 13.13
N VAL A 165 -18.90 -9.66 13.47
CA VAL A 165 -20.01 -9.15 14.30
C VAL A 165 -21.34 -9.32 13.58
N THR A 166 -21.41 -9.01 12.28
CA THR A 166 -22.62 -9.21 11.48
C THR A 166 -23.06 -10.68 11.45
N LEU A 167 -22.13 -11.63 11.27
CA LEU A 167 -22.41 -13.07 11.35
C LEU A 167 -22.95 -13.50 12.72
N ARG A 168 -22.43 -12.90 13.80
CA ARG A 168 -22.90 -13.17 15.16
C ARG A 168 -24.32 -12.63 15.41
N VAL A 169 -24.60 -11.41 14.96
CA VAL A 169 -25.90 -10.73 15.15
C VAL A 169 -27.00 -11.39 14.31
N THR A 170 -26.66 -11.88 13.12
CA THR A 170 -27.58 -12.65 12.25
C THR A 170 -27.81 -14.09 12.72
N GLY A 171 -27.14 -14.54 13.77
CA GLY A 171 -27.24 -15.91 14.25
C GLY A 171 -26.62 -16.96 13.32
N LEU A 172 -25.89 -16.54 12.27
CA LEU A 172 -25.30 -17.44 11.27
C LEU A 172 -24.09 -18.20 11.81
N ALA A 173 -23.35 -17.63 12.77
CA ALA A 173 -22.21 -18.30 13.40
C ALA A 173 -21.93 -17.74 14.82
N PRO A 174 -21.47 -18.58 15.77
CA PRO A 174 -20.93 -18.11 17.04
C PRO A 174 -19.62 -17.34 16.81
N ILE A 175 -19.31 -16.39 17.69
CA ILE A 175 -18.17 -15.47 17.47
C ILE A 175 -16.82 -16.20 17.39
N GLY A 176 -16.69 -17.33 18.08
CA GLY A 176 -15.50 -18.18 18.07
C GLY A 176 -15.24 -18.84 16.72
N GLU A 177 -16.27 -19.07 15.90
CA GLU A 177 -16.16 -19.67 14.56
C GLU A 177 -16.20 -18.58 13.46
N ALA A 178 -16.97 -17.51 13.68
CA ALA A 178 -17.10 -16.40 12.74
C ALA A 178 -15.77 -15.66 12.50
N LEU A 179 -15.04 -15.37 13.57
CA LEU A 179 -13.75 -14.66 13.49
C LEU A 179 -12.71 -15.41 12.65
N PRO A 180 -12.36 -16.69 12.94
CA PRO A 180 -11.38 -17.42 12.15
C PRO A 180 -11.82 -17.68 10.71
N ALA A 181 -13.12 -17.67 10.41
CA ALA A 181 -13.60 -17.78 9.03
C ALA A 181 -13.34 -16.50 8.20
N VAL A 182 -13.46 -15.31 8.81
CA VAL A 182 -13.38 -14.02 8.09
C VAL A 182 -11.99 -13.39 8.16
N LEU A 183 -11.28 -13.55 9.27
CA LEU A 183 -9.95 -12.94 9.50
C LEU A 183 -8.91 -13.28 8.42
N PRO A 184 -8.75 -14.56 7.99
CA PRO A 184 -7.77 -14.89 6.96
C PRO A 184 -8.03 -14.15 5.66
N ALA A 185 -9.29 -14.09 5.20
CA ALA A 185 -9.65 -13.35 3.99
C ALA A 185 -9.39 -11.84 4.16
N ALA A 186 -9.74 -11.29 5.32
CA ALA A 186 -9.53 -9.90 5.68
C ALA A 186 -8.05 -9.48 5.73
N LEU A 187 -7.15 -10.41 6.05
CA LEU A 187 -5.69 -10.19 6.07
C LEU A 187 -5.05 -10.46 4.70
N CYS A 188 -5.50 -11.49 3.99
CA CYS A 188 -4.94 -11.89 2.70
C CYS A 188 -5.17 -10.82 1.63
N LEU A 189 -6.36 -10.20 1.60
CA LEU A 189 -6.70 -9.16 0.61
C LEU A 189 -5.75 -7.95 0.63
N PRO A 190 -5.52 -7.25 1.76
CA PRO A 190 -4.59 -6.13 1.81
C PRO A 190 -3.14 -6.56 1.52
N LEU A 191 -2.71 -7.74 1.97
CA LEU A 191 -1.39 -8.26 1.63
C LEU A 191 -1.23 -8.53 0.13
N LEU A 192 -2.26 -9.08 -0.50
CA LEU A 192 -2.30 -9.32 -1.95
C LEU A 192 -2.29 -8.01 -2.73
N ALA A 193 -2.98 -6.97 -2.24
CA ALA A 193 -2.92 -5.63 -2.81
C ALA A 193 -1.50 -5.03 -2.74
N VAL A 194 -0.80 -5.17 -1.61
CA VAL A 194 0.60 -4.74 -1.46
C VAL A 194 1.52 -5.54 -2.40
N ALA A 195 1.34 -6.85 -2.48
CA ALA A 195 2.11 -7.71 -3.38
C ALA A 195 1.90 -7.35 -4.86
N LEU A 196 0.66 -7.04 -5.26
CA LEU A 196 0.32 -6.54 -6.60
C LEU A 196 1.00 -5.19 -6.88
N GLY A 197 0.96 -4.26 -5.93
CA GLY A 197 1.66 -2.97 -6.05
C GLY A 197 3.16 -3.16 -6.31
N MET A 198 3.82 -4.04 -5.56
CA MET A 198 5.23 -4.38 -5.79
C MET A 198 5.46 -5.06 -7.15
N ALA A 199 4.56 -5.96 -7.58
CA ALA A 199 4.69 -6.66 -8.85
C ALA A 199 4.56 -5.70 -10.05
N VAL A 200 3.65 -4.72 -9.96
CA VAL A 200 3.46 -3.68 -10.98
C VAL A 200 4.68 -2.78 -11.10
N GLU A 201 5.31 -2.40 -9.99
CA GLU A 201 6.53 -1.59 -10.00
C GLU A 201 7.71 -2.33 -10.62
N ARG A 202 7.91 -3.61 -10.25
CA ARG A 202 9.02 -4.42 -10.79
C ARG A 202 8.89 -4.76 -12.28
N ARG A 203 7.68 -4.69 -12.85
CA ARG A 203 7.40 -5.13 -14.22
C ARG A 203 6.70 -4.03 -15.03
N PRO A 204 7.40 -3.26 -15.87
CA PRO A 204 6.81 -2.15 -16.64
C PRO A 204 5.70 -2.59 -17.61
N GLY A 205 5.70 -3.86 -18.04
CA GLY A 205 4.62 -4.43 -18.84
C GLY A 205 3.28 -4.54 -18.10
N TRP A 206 3.30 -4.71 -16.78
CA TRP A 206 2.10 -4.82 -15.95
C TRP A 206 1.44 -3.45 -15.72
N ALA A 207 2.24 -2.40 -15.55
CA ALA A 207 1.75 -1.02 -15.43
C ALA A 207 0.88 -0.60 -16.64
N ARG A 208 1.28 -0.99 -17.86
CA ARG A 208 0.50 -0.73 -19.08
C ARG A 208 -0.83 -1.49 -19.07
N ARG A 209 -0.86 -2.74 -18.63
CA ARG A 209 -2.11 -3.51 -18.51
C ARG A 209 -3.04 -2.91 -17.48
N VAL A 210 -2.56 -2.57 -16.29
CA VAL A 210 -3.40 -1.97 -15.23
C VAL A 210 -4.04 -0.66 -15.71
N ARG A 211 -3.30 0.20 -16.44
CA ARG A 211 -3.88 1.41 -17.05
C ARG A 211 -4.97 1.10 -18.07
N ARG A 212 -4.79 0.06 -18.90
CA ARG A 212 -5.77 -0.35 -19.90
C ARG A 212 -7.04 -0.95 -19.27
N TRP A 213 -6.89 -1.71 -18.18
CA TRP A 213 -8.00 -2.40 -17.51
C TRP A 213 -8.74 -1.55 -16.47
N THR A 214 -8.20 -0.40 -16.06
CA THR A 214 -8.88 0.43 -15.05
C THR A 214 -10.13 1.12 -15.58
N ALA A 215 -10.14 1.60 -16.82
CA ALA A 215 -11.34 2.17 -17.42
C ALA A 215 -12.50 1.16 -17.53
N PRO A 216 -12.33 -0.05 -18.11
CA PRO A 216 -13.41 -1.02 -18.18
C PRO A 216 -13.82 -1.55 -16.80
N ALA A 217 -12.89 -1.67 -15.85
CA ALA A 217 -13.24 -2.08 -14.50
C ALA A 217 -14.11 -1.03 -13.78
N VAL A 218 -13.79 0.26 -13.90
CA VAL A 218 -14.62 1.33 -13.33
C VAL A 218 -16.00 1.36 -13.98
N LEU A 219 -16.08 1.17 -15.30
CA LEU A 219 -17.36 1.07 -16.00
C LEU A 219 -18.18 -0.15 -15.55
N LEU A 220 -17.53 -1.29 -15.35
CA LEU A 220 -18.18 -2.51 -14.88
C LEU A 220 -18.69 -2.35 -13.44
N VAL A 221 -17.94 -1.66 -12.57
CA VAL A 221 -18.39 -1.30 -11.22
C VAL A 221 -19.56 -0.33 -11.26
N GLY A 222 -19.46 0.71 -12.09
CA GLY A 222 -20.55 1.67 -12.27
C GLY A 222 -21.82 0.99 -12.77
N ALA A 223 -21.70 0.03 -13.68
CA ALA A 223 -22.82 -0.75 -14.20
C ALA A 223 -23.39 -1.74 -13.18
N LEU A 224 -22.58 -2.28 -12.26
CA LEU A 224 -23.05 -3.14 -11.18
C LEU A 224 -23.67 -2.36 -10.01
N ALA A 225 -23.34 -1.08 -9.87
CA ALA A 225 -23.85 -0.21 -8.81
C ALA A 225 -25.10 0.60 -9.22
N ALA A 226 -25.47 0.58 -10.51
CA ALA A 226 -26.64 1.24 -11.09
C ALA A 226 -27.80 0.25 -11.22
#